data_AF-A0A9D1GM10-F1
#
_entry.id   AF-A0A9D1GM10-F1
#
_cell.length_a   1.000
_cell.length_b   1.000
_cell.length_c   1.000
_cell.angle_alpha   90.00
_cell.angle_beta   90.00
_cell.angle_gamma   90.00
#
_symmetry.space_group_name_H-M   'P 1'
#
loop_
_entity.id
_entity.type
_entity.pdbx_description
1 polymer ?
#
loop_
_entity_poly.entity_id
_entity_poly.type
_entity_poly.pdbx_seq_one_letter_code
_entity_poly.pdbx_strand_id
1 'polypeptide(L)'
;MASGTGNREETGNLPPRPFYSLGKGCYLAYEQKPNGLGGYRDVNVRLYEGERLVRALTDENGQFLDFPGIEHGSWEQHLTRPFEPVTRFAVSYNRFKEDGLAELVWMVQPDGRYWEDEDGFGGENDVEVELYAKFDENGQFVTPFRSRDKG
;
A
#
# COMPACT_ATOMS: atom_id res chain seq x y z
N MET A 1 -15.24 48.61 -16.69
CA MET A 1 -15.47 48.50 -15.23
C MET A 1 -15.73 47.04 -14.89
N ALA A 2 -15.17 46.60 -13.77
CA ALA A 2 -14.95 45.22 -13.36
C ALA A 2 -16.22 44.45 -12.99
N SER A 3 -16.13 43.11 -13.07
CA SER A 3 -16.43 42.12 -12.01
C SER A 3 -16.18 40.73 -12.66
N GLY A 4 -15.16 39.96 -12.27
CA GLY A 4 -15.14 39.13 -11.04
C GLY A 4 -15.99 37.88 -11.31
N THR A 5 -15.48 36.65 -11.34
CA THR A 5 -14.66 35.98 -10.33
C THR A 5 -13.88 34.82 -10.95
N GLY A 6 -12.57 34.75 -10.70
CA GLY A 6 -11.77 33.57 -10.99
C GLY A 6 -12.08 32.46 -9.99
N ASN A 7 -12.29 31.24 -10.50
CA ASN A 7 -12.14 30.03 -9.69
C ASN A 7 -10.64 29.81 -9.49
N ARG A 8 -10.14 30.30 -8.36
CA ARG A 8 -8.82 29.93 -7.86
C ARG A 8 -9.01 28.59 -7.19
N GLU A 9 -8.61 27.51 -7.85
CA GLU A 9 -8.39 26.23 -7.18
C GLU A 9 -7.40 26.50 -6.03
N GLU A 10 -7.84 26.25 -4.80
CA GLU A 10 -6.99 26.22 -3.62
C GLU A 10 -5.90 25.17 -3.84
N THR A 11 -4.75 25.64 -4.31
CA THR A 11 -3.50 24.90 -4.27
C THR A 11 -2.96 24.98 -2.85
N GLY A 12 -3.69 24.37 -1.90
CA GLY A 12 -3.15 24.00 -0.61
C GLY A 12 -1.95 23.08 -0.85
N ASN A 13 -0.89 23.30 -0.10
CA ASN A 13 0.44 22.74 -0.32
C ASN A 13 0.35 21.19 -0.36
N LEU A 14 0.31 20.62 -1.57
CA LEU A 14 0.23 19.17 -1.71
C LEU A 14 1.52 18.56 -1.12
N PRO A 15 1.43 17.45 -0.37
CA PRO A 15 2.58 16.70 0.13
C PRO A 15 3.52 16.27 -1.02
N PRO A 16 4.77 15.89 -0.71
CA PRO A 16 5.66 15.30 -1.70
C PRO A 16 4.98 14.10 -2.38
N ARG A 17 4.96 14.13 -3.71
CA ARG A 17 4.49 13.01 -4.54
C ARG A 17 5.54 11.88 -4.53
N PRO A 18 5.14 10.61 -4.66
CA PRO A 18 3.78 10.12 -4.90
C PRO A 18 2.89 10.09 -3.65
N PHE A 19 1.58 10.34 -3.85
CA PHE A 19 0.56 10.19 -2.81
C PHE A 19 -0.71 9.52 -3.35
N TYR A 20 -1.45 8.82 -2.47
CA TYR A 20 -2.73 8.17 -2.76
C TYR A 20 -3.83 8.79 -1.90
N SER A 21 -4.85 9.39 -2.52
CA SER A 21 -5.99 9.95 -1.79
C SER A 21 -6.91 8.85 -1.24
N LEU A 22 -7.12 8.85 0.07
CA LEU A 22 -8.04 7.94 0.78
C LEU A 22 -9.46 8.52 0.93
N GLY A 23 -9.69 9.76 0.49
CA GLY A 23 -10.94 10.50 0.73
C GLY A 23 -10.95 11.20 2.10
N LYS A 24 -12.01 12.00 2.36
CA LYS A 24 -12.20 12.74 3.64
C LYS A 24 -11.00 13.61 4.07
N GLY A 25 -10.25 14.16 3.10
CA GLY A 25 -9.05 14.96 3.38
C GLY A 25 -7.81 14.14 3.79
N CYS A 26 -7.93 12.80 3.82
CA CYS A 26 -6.84 11.89 4.12
C CYS A 26 -6.13 11.38 2.87
N TYR A 27 -4.81 11.17 2.97
CA TYR A 27 -4.00 10.57 1.93
C TYR A 27 -2.78 9.84 2.51
N LEU A 28 -2.23 8.93 1.71
CA LEU A 28 -0.96 8.28 1.97
C LEU A 28 0.13 8.93 1.12
N ALA A 29 1.24 9.33 1.71
CA ALA A 29 2.47 9.66 0.99
C ALA A 29 3.50 8.54 1.22
N TYR A 30 4.30 8.24 0.20
CA TYR A 30 5.28 7.15 0.26
C TYR A 30 6.46 7.42 -0.66
N GLU A 31 7.55 6.69 -0.43
CA GLU A 31 8.69 6.63 -1.33
C GLU A 31 8.68 5.32 -2.10
N GLN A 32 8.81 5.40 -3.41
CA GLN A 32 8.96 4.21 -4.25
C GLN A 32 10.45 3.90 -4.44
N LYS A 33 10.88 2.69 -4.06
CA LYS A 33 12.26 2.21 -4.24
C LYS A 33 12.27 0.95 -5.11
N PRO A 34 13.29 0.75 -5.96
CA PRO A 34 13.49 -0.54 -6.60
C PRO A 34 13.61 -1.64 -5.54
N ASN A 35 12.95 -2.77 -5.76
CA ASN A 35 12.98 -3.89 -4.82
C ASN A 35 14.11 -4.89 -5.09
N GLY A 36 14.91 -4.67 -6.14
CA GLY A 36 16.01 -5.56 -6.55
C GLY A 36 15.55 -6.87 -7.21
N LEU A 37 14.25 -6.98 -7.54
CA LEU A 37 13.62 -8.18 -8.09
C LEU A 37 12.89 -7.89 -9.42
N GLY A 38 13.22 -6.79 -10.10
CA GLY A 38 12.57 -6.40 -11.36
C GLY A 38 11.39 -5.44 -11.19
N GLY A 39 11.03 -5.05 -9.96
CA GLY A 39 9.97 -4.08 -9.71
C GLY A 39 10.29 -3.08 -8.60
N TYR A 40 9.22 -2.57 -8.00
CA TYR A 40 9.28 -1.51 -7.00
C TYR A 40 8.53 -1.91 -5.73
N ARG A 41 8.86 -1.20 -4.65
CA ARG A 41 8.19 -1.29 -3.37
C ARG A 41 7.98 0.08 -2.76
N ASP A 42 6.93 0.21 -1.96
CA ASP A 42 6.64 1.42 -1.21
C ASP A 42 7.28 1.33 0.17
N VAL A 43 8.07 2.33 0.54
CA VAL A 43 8.64 2.50 1.88
C VAL A 43 8.21 3.85 2.43
N ASN A 44 8.47 4.09 3.72
CA ASN A 44 8.19 5.38 4.34
C ASN A 44 6.71 5.79 4.17
N VAL A 45 5.80 4.81 4.17
CA VAL A 45 4.37 5.03 3.94
C VAL A 45 3.80 5.76 5.15
N ARG A 46 3.19 6.91 4.92
CA ARG A 46 2.69 7.81 5.96
C ARG A 46 1.29 8.28 5.64
N LEU A 47 0.40 8.17 6.61
CA LEU A 47 -0.95 8.73 6.58
C LEU A 47 -0.94 10.19 7.03
N TYR A 48 -1.61 11.02 6.27
CA TYR A 48 -1.83 12.42 6.55
C TYR A 48 -3.32 12.77 6.47
N GLU A 49 -3.69 13.82 7.21
CA GLU A 49 -4.95 14.53 7.11
C GLU A 49 -4.63 16.01 6.84
N GLY A 50 -4.96 16.49 5.63
CA GLY A 50 -4.45 17.80 5.19
C GLY A 50 -2.92 17.86 5.25
N GLU A 51 -2.34 18.82 5.95
CA GLU A 51 -0.87 18.92 6.12
C GLU A 51 -0.35 18.17 7.36
N ARG A 52 -1.25 17.60 8.19
CA ARG A 52 -0.90 16.96 9.45
C ARG A 52 -0.49 15.51 9.22
N LEU A 53 0.72 15.14 9.62
CA LEU A 53 1.11 13.73 9.74
C LEU A 53 0.26 13.08 10.84
N VAL A 54 -0.49 12.04 10.46
CA VAL A 54 -1.29 11.24 11.39
C VAL A 54 -0.45 10.10 11.93
N ARG A 55 0.15 9.30 11.04
CA ARG A 55 0.87 8.08 11.41
C ARG A 55 1.80 7.61 10.30
N ALA A 56 2.94 7.02 10.68
CA ALA A 56 3.75 6.21 9.77
C ALA A 56 3.26 4.75 9.82
N LEU A 57 3.01 4.16 8.64
CA LEU A 57 2.61 2.76 8.47
C LEU A 57 3.82 1.85 8.21
N THR A 58 4.84 2.36 7.52
CA THR A 58 6.10 1.63 7.30
C THR A 58 7.32 2.53 7.54
N ASP A 59 8.45 1.89 7.85
CA ASP A 59 9.75 2.57 7.92
C ASP A 59 10.43 2.70 6.55
N GLU A 60 11.67 3.20 6.53
CA GLU A 60 12.50 3.40 5.33
C GLU A 60 12.89 2.11 4.59
N ASN A 61 12.76 0.97 5.27
CA ASN A 61 13.01 -0.37 4.76
C ASN A 61 11.72 -1.08 4.31
N GLY A 62 10.55 -0.44 4.52
CA GLY A 62 9.24 -1.00 4.23
C GLY A 62 8.69 -1.90 5.34
N GLN A 63 9.35 -1.97 6.50
CA GLN A 63 8.90 -2.75 7.63
C GLN A 63 7.61 -2.12 8.18
N PHE A 64 6.54 -2.91 8.31
CA PHE A 64 5.30 -2.42 8.92
C PHE A 64 5.56 -2.01 10.37
N LEU A 65 5.14 -0.79 10.70
CA LEU A 65 5.11 -0.25 12.05
C LEU A 65 3.81 -0.69 12.73
N ASP A 66 3.90 -1.09 14.00
CA ASP A 66 2.78 -1.62 14.77
C ASP A 66 2.04 -2.77 14.05
N PHE A 67 2.82 -3.69 13.46
CA PHE A 67 2.30 -4.80 12.67
C PHE A 67 1.22 -5.59 13.44
N PRO A 68 -0.02 -5.70 12.92
CA PRO A 68 -1.15 -6.26 13.66
C PRO A 68 -1.14 -7.79 13.76
N GLY A 69 -0.10 -8.44 13.24
CA GLY A 69 -0.04 -9.88 13.05
C GLY A 69 -0.72 -10.32 11.74
N ILE A 70 -0.77 -11.64 11.57
CA ILE A 70 -1.37 -12.31 10.42
C ILE A 70 -2.30 -13.44 10.86
N GLU A 71 -3.29 -13.73 10.04
CA GLU A 71 -4.07 -14.96 10.07
C GLU A 71 -3.34 -16.02 9.22
N HIS A 72 -2.95 -17.12 9.88
CA HIS A 72 -2.28 -18.25 9.24
C HIS A 72 -3.22 -19.05 8.32
N GLY A 73 -2.70 -19.66 7.26
CA GLY A 73 -3.53 -20.38 6.29
C GLY A 73 -2.76 -20.97 5.11
N SER A 74 -3.47 -21.62 4.19
CA SER A 74 -2.82 -22.33 3.06
C SER A 74 -1.98 -21.41 2.16
N TRP A 75 -2.17 -20.10 2.20
CA TRP A 75 -1.37 -19.13 1.44
C TRP A 75 0.14 -19.24 1.72
N GLU A 76 0.52 -19.67 2.93
CA GLU A 76 1.92 -19.82 3.32
C GLU A 76 2.68 -20.86 2.49
N GLN A 77 1.97 -21.86 1.97
CA GLN A 77 2.57 -22.90 1.13
C GLN A 77 3.01 -22.39 -0.26
N HIS A 78 2.54 -21.20 -0.65
CA HIS A 78 2.83 -20.59 -1.95
C HIS A 78 3.99 -19.59 -1.88
N LEU A 79 4.57 -19.35 -0.71
CA LEU A 79 5.71 -18.46 -0.57
C LEU A 79 6.99 -19.12 -1.09
N THR A 80 7.71 -18.42 -1.96
CA THR A 80 9.04 -18.84 -2.42
C THR A 80 10.16 -18.38 -1.47
N ARG A 81 9.83 -17.53 -0.48
CA ARG A 81 10.76 -16.91 0.47
C ARG A 81 10.17 -16.88 1.88
N PRO A 82 11.00 -16.81 2.93
CA PRO A 82 10.51 -16.61 4.29
C PRO A 82 9.61 -15.39 4.39
N PHE A 83 8.48 -15.54 5.11
CA PHE A 83 7.58 -14.43 5.38
C PHE A 83 8.24 -13.41 6.31
N GLU A 84 8.16 -12.14 5.93
CA GLU A 84 8.58 -11.01 6.74
C GLU A 84 7.53 -9.90 6.61
N PRO A 85 7.18 -9.18 7.69
CA PRO A 85 6.22 -8.07 7.68
C PRO A 85 6.80 -6.81 7.01
N VAL A 86 7.21 -6.92 5.74
CA VAL A 86 7.87 -5.89 4.95
C VAL A 86 7.23 -5.77 3.57
N THR A 87 7.06 -4.55 3.08
CA THR A 87 6.59 -4.29 1.71
C THR A 87 7.68 -4.66 0.69
N ARG A 88 7.85 -5.95 0.38
CA ARG A 88 8.86 -6.41 -0.61
C ARG A 88 8.41 -6.18 -2.06
N PHE A 89 7.10 -6.25 -2.28
CA PHE A 89 6.45 -6.04 -3.57
C PHE A 89 5.41 -4.92 -3.47
N ALA A 90 4.56 -4.80 -4.48
CA ALA A 90 3.54 -3.77 -4.56
C ALA A 90 2.56 -3.85 -3.38
N VAL A 91 2.12 -2.68 -2.95
CA VAL A 91 0.97 -2.49 -2.06
C VAL A 91 -0.06 -1.65 -2.79
N SER A 92 -1.33 -1.89 -2.51
CA SER A 92 -2.43 -1.06 -2.99
C SER A 92 -3.37 -0.72 -1.85
N TYR A 93 -4.13 0.35 -2.03
CA TYR A 93 -4.97 0.92 -0.99
C TYR A 93 -6.38 1.14 -1.53
N ASN A 94 -7.38 0.83 -0.71
CA ASN A 94 -8.76 1.27 -0.93
C ASN A 94 -9.04 2.48 -0.05
N ARG A 95 -9.90 3.38 -0.55
CA ARG A 95 -10.33 4.58 0.16
C ARG A 95 -11.11 4.25 1.44
N PHE A 96 -11.17 5.21 2.36
CA PHE A 96 -12.05 5.12 3.53
C PHE A 96 -13.50 4.96 3.08
N LYS A 97 -14.16 3.93 3.62
CA LYS A 97 -15.59 3.68 3.45
C LYS A 97 -16.40 4.50 4.47
N GLU A 98 -17.73 4.38 4.41
CA GLU A 98 -18.64 5.07 5.34
C GLU A 98 -18.41 4.66 6.80
N ASP A 99 -17.93 3.43 7.04
CA ASP A 99 -17.56 2.90 8.36
C ASP A 99 -16.24 3.46 8.91
N GLY A 100 -15.55 4.34 8.17
CA GLY A 100 -14.28 4.93 8.58
C GLY A 100 -13.07 4.01 8.41
N LEU A 101 -13.22 2.90 7.67
CA LEU A 101 -12.14 1.94 7.44
C LEU A 101 -11.64 2.00 5.99
N ALA A 102 -10.32 1.97 5.84
CA ALA A 102 -9.62 1.76 4.58
C ALA A 102 -8.99 0.37 4.57
N GLU A 103 -8.67 -0.16 3.38
CA GLU A 103 -8.01 -1.47 3.23
C GLU A 103 -6.63 -1.26 2.61
N LEU A 104 -5.63 -1.89 3.21
CA LEU A 104 -4.31 -2.08 2.60
C LEU A 104 -4.27 -3.50 2.04
N VAL A 105 -3.97 -3.63 0.76
CA VAL A 105 -3.69 -4.90 0.11
C VAL A 105 -2.19 -4.98 -0.16
N TRP A 106 -1.57 -6.04 0.30
CA TRP A 106 -0.13 -6.26 0.28
C TRP A 106 0.18 -7.54 -0.49
N MET A 107 0.88 -7.38 -1.62
CA MET A 107 1.42 -8.51 -2.36
C MET A 107 2.64 -9.06 -1.62
N VAL A 108 2.53 -10.28 -1.12
CA VAL A 108 3.63 -10.97 -0.41
C VAL A 108 4.41 -11.90 -1.33
N GLN A 109 3.78 -12.38 -2.40
CA GLN A 109 4.35 -13.20 -3.46
C GLN A 109 3.66 -12.82 -4.78
N PRO A 110 4.40 -12.41 -5.82
CA PRO A 110 3.80 -12.16 -7.13
C PRO A 110 3.49 -13.46 -7.89
N ASP A 111 2.68 -13.37 -8.95
CA ASP A 111 2.55 -14.47 -9.91
C ASP A 111 3.86 -14.70 -10.67
N GLY A 112 3.95 -15.85 -11.34
CA GLY A 112 5.15 -16.23 -12.07
C GLY A 112 5.57 -15.29 -13.21
N ARG A 113 4.65 -14.47 -13.74
CA ARG A 113 4.98 -13.52 -14.83
C ARG A 113 5.82 -12.35 -14.34
N TYR A 114 5.85 -12.12 -13.04
CA TYR A 114 6.74 -11.12 -12.44
C TYR A 114 8.22 -11.37 -12.73
N TRP A 115 8.58 -12.64 -12.99
CA TRP A 115 9.93 -13.06 -13.32
C TRP A 115 10.21 -13.08 -14.83
N GLU A 116 9.21 -12.74 -15.66
CA GLU A 116 9.40 -12.65 -17.10
C GLU A 116 10.33 -11.49 -17.46
N ASP A 117 11.27 -11.74 -18.36
CA ASP A 117 12.03 -10.71 -19.04
C ASP A 117 11.18 -9.96 -20.07
N GLU A 118 11.77 -8.97 -20.73
CA GLU A 118 11.06 -8.10 -21.70
C GLU A 118 10.50 -8.88 -22.91
N ASP A 119 11.04 -10.06 -23.20
CA ASP A 119 10.62 -10.93 -24.30
C ASP A 119 9.61 -12.02 -23.84
N GLY A 120 9.23 -12.03 -22.56
CA GLY A 120 8.26 -12.98 -21.99
C GLY A 120 8.86 -14.33 -21.61
N PHE A 121 10.18 -14.43 -21.45
CA PHE A 121 10.86 -15.64 -20.98
C PHE A 121 11.24 -15.55 -19.50
N GLY A 122 11.43 -16.69 -18.83
CA GLY A 122 11.86 -16.72 -17.43
C GLY A 122 10.73 -16.69 -16.39
N GLY A 123 9.46 -16.66 -16.83
CA GLY A 123 8.32 -16.81 -15.94
C GLY A 123 8.34 -18.13 -15.16
N GLU A 124 7.94 -18.07 -13.89
CA GLU A 124 7.81 -19.25 -13.03
C GLU A 124 6.34 -19.72 -12.95
N ASN A 125 6.05 -20.81 -12.24
CA ASN A 125 4.68 -21.27 -11.98
C ASN A 125 4.23 -20.85 -10.57
N ASP A 126 4.55 -19.61 -10.20
CA ASP A 126 4.23 -19.05 -8.89
C ASP A 126 2.79 -18.58 -8.82
N VAL A 127 2.19 -18.77 -7.65
CA VAL A 127 0.84 -18.28 -7.32
C VAL A 127 0.96 -16.92 -6.63
N GLU A 128 0.27 -15.91 -7.16
CA GLU A 128 0.16 -14.61 -6.50
C GLU A 128 -0.53 -14.76 -5.14
N VAL A 129 0.11 -14.22 -4.10
CA VAL A 129 -0.45 -14.14 -2.76
C VAL A 129 -0.58 -12.67 -2.37
N GLU A 130 -1.83 -12.27 -2.15
CA GLU A 130 -2.17 -10.98 -1.56
C GLU A 130 -2.74 -11.19 -0.15
N LEU A 131 -2.21 -10.44 0.81
CA LEU A 131 -2.81 -10.28 2.13
C LEU A 131 -3.50 -8.93 2.20
N TYR A 132 -4.51 -8.79 3.04
CA TYR A 132 -5.11 -7.49 3.32
C TYR A 132 -5.42 -7.29 4.80
N ALA A 133 -5.38 -6.03 5.22
CA ALA A 133 -5.79 -5.59 6.54
C ALA A 133 -6.58 -4.28 6.44
N LYS A 134 -7.45 -4.03 7.42
CA LYS A 134 -8.16 -2.76 7.56
C LYS A 134 -7.45 -1.84 8.54
N PHE A 135 -7.45 -0.55 8.25
CA PHE A 135 -6.99 0.48 9.18
C PHE A 135 -7.99 1.64 9.28
N ASP A 136 -8.03 2.30 10.43
CA ASP A 136 -8.91 3.43 10.71
C ASP A 136 -8.32 4.78 10.26
N GLU A 137 -9.07 5.87 10.46
CA GLU A 137 -8.64 7.24 10.11
C GLU A 137 -7.43 7.73 10.95
N ASN A 138 -7.05 7.01 12.01
CA ASN A 138 -5.82 7.25 12.78
C ASN A 138 -4.63 6.42 12.25
N GLY A 139 -4.82 5.64 11.19
CA GLY A 139 -3.84 4.74 10.62
C GLY A 139 -3.59 3.49 11.47
N GLN A 140 -4.42 3.21 12.47
CA GLN A 140 -4.29 2.03 13.30
C GLN A 140 -4.92 0.84 12.57
N PHE A 141 -4.16 -0.23 12.39
CA PHE A 141 -4.72 -1.48 11.90
C PHE A 141 -5.74 -2.04 12.90
N VAL A 142 -6.95 -2.33 12.42
CA VAL A 142 -8.06 -2.86 13.23
C VAL A 142 -8.32 -4.35 12.97
N THR A 143 -7.64 -4.93 11.99
CA THR A 143 -7.62 -6.38 11.73
C THR A 143 -6.17 -6.84 11.53
N PRO A 144 -5.83 -8.08 11.88
CA PRO A 144 -4.64 -8.75 11.33
C PRO A 144 -4.68 -8.79 9.80
N PHE A 145 -3.51 -9.00 9.18
CA PHE A 145 -3.43 -9.32 7.76
C PHE A 145 -3.94 -10.73 7.49
N ARG A 146 -4.75 -10.90 6.46
CA ARG A 146 -5.29 -12.22 6.09
C ARG A 146 -5.35 -12.40 4.59
N SER A 147 -5.41 -13.64 4.13
CA SER A 147 -5.45 -13.95 2.69
C SER A 147 -6.65 -13.26 2.04
N ARG A 148 -6.38 -12.64 0.90
CA ARG A 148 -7.42 -12.15 0.01
C ARG A 148 -7.77 -13.29 -0.93
N ASP A 149 -8.54 -14.26 -0.44
CA ASP A 149 -9.01 -15.35 -1.27
C ASP A 149 -9.80 -14.77 -2.46
N LYS A 150 -9.25 -14.93 -3.67
CA LYS A 150 -10.02 -14.75 -4.90
C LYS A 150 -10.82 -16.04 -5.07
N GLY A 151 -11.94 -16.13 -4.34
CA GLY A 151 -12.88 -17.25 -4.46
C GLY A 151 -13.41 -17.46 -5.87
#